data_AF-A0A7V4U9Q8-F1
#
_entry.id   AF-A0A7V4U9Q8-F1
#
_cell.length_a   1.000
_cell.length_b   1.000
_cell.length_c   1.000
_cell.angle_alpha   90.00
_cell.angle_beta   90.00
_cell.angle_gamma   90.00
#
_symmetry.space_group_name_H-M   'P 1'
#
loop_
_entity.id
_entity.type
_entity.pdbx_description
1 polymer ?
#
loop_
_entity_poly.entity_id
_entity_poly.type
_entity_poly.pdbx_seq_one_letter_code
_entity_poly.pdbx_strand_id
1 'polypeptide(L)'
;MRTLLPTVHRPPGPVLARGSVARCAAGGRRGVRRGQRVRRQPRTPSREVAMGMKSRRKGKRGELEAAAELRRLFGVEARRGRQYCGCDGAPDVQAAIPGVHVEVKRVEALRLYAAMEQAAADAGRNVPLVLHRANGKPWVAIVRLDDLPQLVVQLYLALAENP
;
A
#
# COMPACT_ATOMS: atom_id res chain seq x y z
N MET A 1 -33.50 39.09 6.56
CA MET A 1 -32.90 38.94 7.90
C MET A 1 -31.40 38.71 7.72
N ARG A 2 -30.57 39.71 8.07
CA ARG A 2 -29.10 39.67 7.98
C ARG A 2 -28.54 39.09 9.28
N THR A 3 -27.92 37.93 9.24
CA THR A 3 -27.15 37.38 10.36
C THR A 3 -25.67 37.68 10.15
N LEU A 4 -25.13 38.50 11.06
CA LEU A 4 -23.73 38.88 11.16
C LEU A 4 -22.91 37.72 11.73
N LEU A 5 -21.81 37.36 11.07
CA LEU A 5 -20.79 36.44 11.57
C LEU A 5 -19.84 37.19 12.54
N PRO A 6 -19.43 36.61 13.68
CA PRO A 6 -18.42 37.22 14.54
C PRO A 6 -16.99 36.88 14.08
N THR A 7 -16.18 37.92 13.93
CA THR A 7 -14.74 37.91 13.73
C THR A 7 -14.03 37.45 15.00
N VAL A 8 -13.16 36.43 14.91
CA VAL A 8 -12.29 36.01 16.02
C VAL A 8 -10.83 36.28 15.67
N HIS A 9 -10.21 37.06 16.54
CA HIS A 9 -8.86 37.58 16.51
C HIS A 9 -7.82 36.48 16.72
N ARG A 10 -6.77 36.43 15.89
CA ARG A 10 -5.65 35.48 16.02
C ARG A 10 -4.47 36.15 16.75
N PRO A 11 -3.88 35.55 17.80
CA PRO A 11 -2.67 36.08 18.44
C PRO A 11 -1.38 35.69 17.68
N PRO A 12 -0.27 36.45 17.87
CA PRO A 12 0.98 36.30 17.12
C PRO A 12 1.84 35.11 17.59
N GLY A 13 2.57 34.51 16.65
CA GLY A 13 3.45 33.36 16.89
C GLY A 13 4.84 33.74 17.45
N PRO A 14 5.55 32.80 18.09
CA PRO A 14 6.88 33.08 18.62
C PRO A 14 8.00 32.95 17.59
N VAL A 15 9.01 33.79 17.81
CA VAL A 15 10.16 34.12 16.99
C VAL A 15 11.28 33.08 17.13
N LEU A 16 11.86 32.67 15.99
CA LEU A 16 13.06 31.84 15.90
C LEU A 16 14.30 32.59 16.43
N ALA A 17 14.87 32.10 17.54
CA ALA A 17 16.18 32.54 18.01
C ALA A 17 17.29 31.80 17.25
N ARG A 18 18.09 32.57 16.50
CA ARG A 18 19.40 32.18 15.96
C ARG A 18 20.48 32.35 17.04
N GLY A 19 21.44 31.44 17.06
CA GLY A 19 22.71 31.59 17.77
C GLY A 19 23.40 30.23 17.87
N SER A 20 24.72 30.10 17.85
CA SER A 20 25.78 31.03 17.52
C SER A 20 26.96 30.16 17.10
N VAL A 21 27.71 30.64 16.13
CA VAL A 21 28.88 30.00 15.56
C VAL A 21 30.05 30.28 16.50
N ALA A 22 30.51 29.28 17.25
CA ALA A 22 31.77 29.38 18.00
C ALA A 22 32.88 28.66 17.23
N ARG A 23 33.71 29.45 16.54
CA ARG A 23 35.09 29.09 16.22
C ARG A 23 35.95 29.38 17.44
N CYS A 24 36.87 28.50 17.79
CA CYS A 24 38.16 28.90 18.34
C CYS A 24 39.23 27.83 18.08
N ALA A 25 40.45 28.33 17.98
CA ALA A 25 41.59 27.75 17.29
C ALA A 25 42.41 26.74 18.11
N ALA A 26 43.13 25.92 17.33
CA ALA A 26 44.53 25.53 17.51
C ALA A 26 44.98 24.72 18.74
N GLY A 27 45.58 23.57 18.44
CA GLY A 27 46.61 22.98 19.29
C GLY A 27 46.79 21.48 19.06
N GLY A 28 47.99 21.06 18.66
CA GLY A 28 48.41 19.66 18.87
C GLY A 28 48.84 18.90 17.62
N ARG A 29 50.09 19.11 17.20
CA ARG A 29 50.84 18.10 16.42
C ARG A 29 50.95 16.82 17.26
N ARG A 30 50.56 15.66 16.70
CA ARG A 30 51.27 14.36 16.81
C ARG A 30 50.42 13.22 16.22
N GLY A 31 51.05 12.43 15.34
CA GLY A 31 50.65 11.06 15.06
C GLY A 31 49.75 10.87 13.83
N VAL A 32 50.37 10.74 12.66
CA VAL A 32 49.76 10.00 11.54
C VAL A 32 49.64 8.54 11.98
N ARG A 33 48.55 8.20 12.67
CA ARG A 33 48.08 6.80 12.72
C ARG A 33 47.28 6.59 11.44
N ARG A 34 47.87 5.82 10.51
CA ARG A 34 47.17 5.27 9.35
C ARG A 34 45.79 4.80 9.80
N GLY A 35 44.76 5.50 9.35
CA GLY A 35 43.38 5.11 9.58
C GLY A 35 43.16 3.72 9.00
N GLN A 36 43.09 2.71 9.86
CA GLN A 36 42.39 1.50 9.51
C GLN A 36 40.95 1.92 9.23
N ARG A 37 40.59 2.04 7.94
CA ARG A 37 39.20 1.97 7.52
C ARG A 37 38.68 0.64 8.03
N VAL A 38 38.06 0.65 9.20
CA VAL A 38 37.24 -0.46 9.68
C VAL A 38 36.17 -0.60 8.60
N ARG A 39 36.35 -1.59 7.70
CA ARG A 39 35.33 -1.95 6.72
C ARG A 39 34.10 -2.29 7.54
N ARG A 40 33.11 -1.38 7.59
CA ARG A 40 31.82 -1.67 8.21
C ARG A 40 31.27 -2.88 7.46
N GLN A 41 31.34 -4.05 8.08
CA GLN A 41 30.77 -5.26 7.52
C GLN A 41 29.28 -4.95 7.27
N PRO A 42 28.74 -5.26 6.09
CA PRO A 42 27.32 -5.08 5.83
C PRO A 42 26.57 -5.91 6.86
N ARG A 43 25.82 -5.24 7.75
CA ARG A 43 24.99 -5.93 8.74
C ARG A 43 23.92 -6.70 8.00
N THR A 44 24.05 -8.03 7.97
CA THR A 44 23.00 -8.90 7.45
C THR A 44 21.78 -8.75 8.37
N PRO A 45 20.58 -8.50 7.83
CA PRO A 45 19.39 -8.38 8.64
C PRO A 45 19.12 -9.70 9.37
N SER A 46 18.60 -9.62 10.59
CA SER A 46 18.16 -10.80 11.34
C SER A 46 17.14 -11.61 10.51
N ARG A 47 17.07 -12.92 10.73
CA ARG A 47 16.19 -13.82 9.97
C ARG A 47 14.74 -13.36 9.98
N GLU A 48 14.26 -12.82 11.09
CA GLU A 48 12.91 -12.27 11.25
C GLU A 48 12.66 -11.05 10.37
N VAL A 49 13.58 -10.06 10.38
CA VAL A 49 13.50 -8.88 9.51
C VAL A 49 13.55 -9.29 8.04
N ALA A 50 14.44 -10.22 7.68
CA ALA A 50 14.54 -10.74 6.32
C ALA A 50 13.26 -11.48 5.88
N MET A 51 12.62 -12.22 6.79
CA MET A 51 11.36 -12.93 6.53
C MET A 51 10.19 -11.96 6.34
N GLY A 52 10.08 -10.93 7.19
CA GLY A 52 9.12 -9.85 7.03
C GLY A 52 9.30 -9.09 5.70
N MET A 53 10.54 -8.80 5.30
CA MET A 53 10.85 -8.19 4.00
C MET A 53 10.43 -9.08 2.82
N LYS A 54 10.67 -10.40 2.91
CA LYS A 54 10.25 -11.37 1.88
C LYS A 54 8.72 -11.45 1.77
N SER A 55 8.03 -11.48 2.92
CA SER A 55 6.57 -11.51 2.97
C SER A 55 5.96 -10.27 2.30
N ARG A 56 6.44 -9.07 2.68
CA ARG A 56 5.98 -7.80 2.07
C ARG A 56 6.23 -7.73 0.57
N ARG A 57 7.41 -8.17 0.11
CA ARG A 57 7.72 -8.26 -1.33
C ARG A 57 6.82 -9.26 -2.06
N LYS A 58 6.49 -10.41 -1.43
CA LYS A 58 5.58 -11.42 -1.99
C LYS A 58 4.16 -10.85 -2.12
N GLY A 59 3.67 -10.14 -1.11
CA GLY A 59 2.37 -9.44 -1.13
C GLY A 59 2.27 -8.47 -2.30
N LYS A 60 3.18 -7.48 -2.35
CA LYS A 60 3.24 -6.49 -3.43
C LYS A 60 3.32 -7.12 -4.82
N ARG A 61 4.09 -8.20 -4.99
CA ARG A 61 4.18 -8.89 -6.27
C ARG A 61 2.88 -9.63 -6.60
N GLY A 62 2.21 -10.19 -5.61
CA GLY A 62 0.90 -10.80 -5.78
C GLY A 62 -0.15 -9.82 -6.27
N GLU A 63 -0.21 -8.63 -5.67
CA GLU A 63 -1.10 -7.54 -6.10
C GLU A 63 -0.85 -7.12 -7.55
N LEU A 64 0.41 -6.95 -7.94
CA LEU A 64 0.78 -6.62 -9.32
C LEU A 64 0.41 -7.72 -10.32
N GLU A 65 0.65 -8.98 -9.97
CA GLU A 65 0.27 -10.14 -10.79
C GLU A 65 -1.25 -10.23 -10.95
N ALA A 66 -2.01 -10.07 -9.85
CA ALA A 66 -3.47 -10.08 -9.87
C ALA A 66 -4.04 -8.94 -10.72
N ALA A 67 -3.49 -7.73 -10.58
CA ALA A 67 -3.87 -6.60 -11.41
C ALA A 67 -3.66 -6.89 -12.91
N ALA A 68 -2.50 -7.46 -13.28
CA ALA A 68 -2.22 -7.82 -14.66
C ALA A 68 -3.20 -8.86 -15.22
N GLU A 69 -3.58 -9.86 -14.43
CA GLU A 69 -4.60 -10.84 -14.83
C GLU A 69 -5.98 -10.20 -15.03
N LEU A 70 -6.39 -9.29 -14.14
CA LEU A 70 -7.65 -8.55 -14.30
C LEU A 70 -7.64 -7.69 -15.57
N ARG A 71 -6.52 -7.01 -15.89
CA ARG A 71 -6.40 -6.29 -17.16
C ARG A 71 -6.49 -7.22 -18.37
N ARG A 72 -5.82 -8.38 -18.31
CA ARG A 72 -5.82 -9.38 -19.38
C ARG A 72 -7.22 -9.95 -19.64
N LEU A 73 -8.01 -10.16 -18.60
CA LEU A 73 -9.34 -10.75 -18.69
C LEU A 73 -10.44 -9.76 -19.06
N PHE A 74 -10.37 -8.53 -18.55
CA PHE A 74 -11.48 -7.57 -18.63
C PHE A 74 -11.14 -6.28 -19.38
N GLY A 75 -9.93 -6.14 -19.93
CA GLY A 75 -9.51 -4.91 -20.62
C GLY A 75 -9.37 -3.67 -19.71
N VAL A 76 -9.65 -3.81 -18.42
CA VAL A 76 -9.67 -2.70 -17.46
C VAL A 76 -8.28 -2.09 -17.23
N GLU A 77 -8.19 -0.76 -17.22
CA GLU A 77 -6.97 -0.04 -16.82
C GLU A 77 -6.75 -0.14 -15.29
N ALA A 78 -6.15 -1.23 -14.81
CA ALA A 78 -5.75 -1.32 -13.40
C ALA A 78 -4.52 -0.47 -13.07
N ARG A 79 -4.55 0.85 -13.26
CA ARG A 79 -3.39 1.74 -12.97
C ARG A 79 -3.07 1.75 -11.48
N ARG A 80 -1.78 1.67 -11.11
CA ARG A 80 -1.33 1.90 -9.72
C ARG A 80 -1.76 3.30 -9.28
N GLY A 81 -2.46 3.40 -8.16
CA GLY A 81 -2.58 4.65 -7.41
C GLY A 81 -1.18 5.17 -7.10
N ARG A 82 -0.80 6.28 -7.73
CA ARG A 82 0.41 7.01 -7.36
C ARG A 82 0.08 7.67 -6.02
N GLN A 83 0.75 7.29 -4.93
CA GLN A 83 0.69 8.01 -3.66
C GLN A 83 1.13 9.45 -3.90
N TYR A 84 0.19 10.34 -4.20
CA TYR A 84 0.37 11.77 -4.10
C TYR A 84 -0.56 12.25 -2.99
N CYS A 85 0.10 12.65 -1.90
CA CYS A 85 -0.42 13.50 -0.82
C CYS A 85 -1.48 12.90 0.12
N GLY A 86 -0.99 12.18 1.13
CA GLY A 86 -1.27 12.56 2.52
C GLY A 86 -2.67 12.31 3.09
N CYS A 87 -3.28 11.15 2.81
CA CYS A 87 -4.36 10.62 3.64
C CYS A 87 -4.09 9.14 3.93
N ASP A 88 -4.03 8.79 5.22
CA ASP A 88 -3.99 7.41 5.70
C ASP A 88 -5.30 6.71 5.29
N GLY A 89 -5.20 5.65 4.48
CA GLY A 89 -6.33 4.74 4.22
C GLY A 89 -6.64 4.39 2.75
N ALA A 90 -5.68 4.31 1.84
CA ALA A 90 -5.93 3.80 0.49
C ALA A 90 -5.32 2.39 0.29
N PRO A 91 -6.12 1.34 0.04
CA PRO A 91 -5.60 0.00 -0.25
C PRO A 91 -4.94 -0.08 -1.64
N ASP A 92 -3.87 -0.87 -1.73
CA ASP A 92 -2.94 -0.96 -2.88
C ASP A 92 -3.49 -1.74 -4.10
N VAL A 93 -4.76 -2.19 -4.10
CA VAL A 93 -5.49 -2.73 -5.27
C VAL A 93 -6.95 -2.30 -5.19
N GLN A 94 -7.25 -1.04 -5.48
CA GLN A 94 -8.64 -0.66 -5.78
C GLN A 94 -8.96 -1.28 -7.16
N ALA A 95 -9.84 -2.29 -7.14
CA ALA A 95 -10.19 -3.10 -8.29
C ALA A 95 -10.60 -2.23 -9.48
N ALA A 96 -10.02 -2.51 -10.65
CA ALA A 96 -10.33 -1.77 -11.87
C ALA A 96 -11.72 -2.07 -12.45
N ILE A 97 -12.48 -2.95 -11.80
CA ILE A 97 -13.86 -3.29 -12.15
C ILE A 97 -14.76 -2.44 -11.24
N PRO A 98 -15.52 -1.48 -11.80
CA PRO A 98 -16.49 -0.70 -11.03
C PRO A 98 -17.44 -1.60 -10.23
N GLY A 99 -17.76 -1.20 -9.00
CA GLY A 99 -18.69 -1.94 -8.14
C GLY A 99 -18.15 -3.22 -7.52
N VAL A 100 -16.86 -3.55 -7.68
CA VAL A 100 -16.22 -4.73 -7.08
C VAL A 100 -15.07 -4.31 -6.17
N HIS A 101 -14.96 -4.93 -5.00
CA HIS A 101 -13.81 -4.79 -4.10
C HIS A 101 -12.98 -6.07 -4.17
N VAL A 102 -11.71 -5.95 -4.54
CA VAL A 102 -10.81 -7.11 -4.73
C VAL A 102 -9.79 -7.19 -3.60
N GLU A 103 -9.81 -8.30 -2.88
CA GLU A 103 -8.80 -8.65 -1.88
C GLU A 103 -7.84 -9.71 -2.44
N VAL A 104 -6.54 -9.43 -2.46
CA VAL A 104 -5.53 -10.31 -3.09
C VAL A 104 -4.75 -11.10 -2.03
N LYS A 105 -4.82 -12.44 -2.08
CA LYS A 105 -4.13 -13.35 -1.16
C LYS A 105 -3.16 -14.28 -1.87
N ARG A 106 -1.89 -13.87 -1.97
CA ARG A 106 -0.79 -14.72 -2.46
C ARG A 106 -0.10 -15.48 -1.33
N VAL A 107 -0.73 -16.56 -0.89
CA VAL A 107 -0.31 -17.42 0.23
C VAL A 107 -0.40 -18.89 -0.16
N GLU A 108 0.33 -19.78 0.51
CA GLU A 108 0.25 -21.23 0.19
C GLU A 108 -1.04 -21.86 0.73
N ALA A 109 -1.48 -21.43 1.91
CA ALA A 109 -2.71 -21.89 2.53
C ALA A 109 -3.62 -20.69 2.81
N LEU A 110 -4.80 -20.68 2.20
CA LEU A 110 -5.78 -19.62 2.39
C LEU A 110 -6.70 -19.97 3.57
N ARG A 111 -6.79 -19.07 4.55
CA ARG A 111 -7.87 -19.09 5.54
C ARG A 111 -9.11 -18.46 4.91
N LEU A 112 -9.89 -19.28 4.20
CA LEU A 112 -10.97 -18.85 3.31
C LEU A 112 -11.94 -17.86 3.98
N TYR A 113 -12.61 -18.25 5.06
CA TYR A 113 -13.63 -17.41 5.69
C TYR A 113 -13.07 -16.11 6.27
N ALA A 114 -11.89 -16.15 6.90
CA ALA A 114 -11.24 -14.93 7.39
C ALA A 114 -10.87 -13.96 6.26
N ALA A 115 -10.45 -14.47 5.10
CA ALA A 115 -10.20 -13.64 3.92
C ALA A 115 -11.50 -13.05 3.35
N MET A 116 -12.58 -13.82 3.32
CA MET A 116 -13.90 -13.35 2.88
C MET A 116 -14.48 -12.29 3.84
N GLU A 117 -14.35 -12.48 5.16
CA GLU A 117 -14.76 -11.51 6.17
C GLU A 117 -13.99 -10.20 6.03
N GLN A 118 -12.67 -10.27 5.83
CA GLN A 118 -11.86 -9.09 5.58
C GLN A 118 -12.31 -8.36 4.31
N ALA A 119 -12.47 -9.09 3.20
CA ALA A 119 -12.95 -8.51 1.95
C ALA A 119 -14.34 -7.87 2.10
N ALA A 120 -15.25 -8.51 2.83
CA ALA A 120 -16.60 -7.99 3.07
C ALA A 120 -16.59 -6.72 3.94
N ALA A 121 -15.75 -6.67 4.97
CA ALA A 121 -15.61 -5.50 5.82
C ALA A 121 -15.05 -4.29 5.04
N ASP A 122 -14.09 -4.54 4.15
CA ASP A 122 -13.41 -3.51 3.37
C ASP A 122 -14.20 -3.09 2.10
N ALA A 123 -15.17 -3.89 1.66
CA ALA A 123 -15.91 -3.66 0.42
C ALA A 123 -16.91 -2.50 0.47
N GLY A 124 -17.43 -2.15 1.65
CA GLY A 124 -18.48 -1.14 1.79
C GLY A 124 -19.73 -1.52 0.98
N ARG A 125 -20.01 -0.78 -0.10
CA ARG A 125 -21.14 -1.05 -1.02
C ARG A 125 -20.78 -1.90 -2.24
N ASN A 126 -19.51 -2.20 -2.43
CA ASN A 126 -19.03 -2.99 -3.56
C ASN A 126 -19.18 -4.49 -3.28
N VAL A 127 -19.11 -5.30 -4.33
CA VAL A 127 -19.12 -6.76 -4.20
C VAL A 127 -17.75 -7.25 -3.71
N PRO A 128 -17.65 -7.97 -2.57
CA PRO A 128 -16.39 -8.52 -2.11
C PRO A 128 -15.94 -9.71 -2.97
N LEU A 129 -14.70 -9.65 -3.45
CA LEU A 129 -14.08 -10.67 -4.29
C LEU A 129 -12.67 -10.98 -3.76
N VAL A 130 -12.40 -12.23 -3.41
CA VAL A 130 -11.05 -12.67 -3.05
C VAL A 130 -10.36 -13.30 -4.25
N LEU A 131 -9.19 -12.79 -4.61
CA LEU A 131 -8.29 -13.43 -5.56
C LEU A 131 -7.20 -14.19 -4.80
N HIS A 132 -7.13 -15.49 -5.01
CA HIS A 132 -6.15 -16.34 -4.35
C HIS A 132 -5.23 -17.04 -5.33
N ARG A 133 -3.96 -17.16 -4.94
CA ARG A 133 -2.97 -17.98 -5.64
C ARG A 133 -1.89 -18.50 -4.70
N ALA A 134 -1.75 -19.82 -4.66
CA ALA A 134 -0.58 -20.52 -4.12
C ALA A 134 0.57 -20.58 -5.14
N ASN A 135 1.79 -20.85 -4.70
CA ASN A 135 2.92 -20.95 -5.62
C ASN A 135 2.70 -22.08 -6.64
N GLY A 136 3.01 -21.82 -7.92
CA GLY A 136 2.87 -22.81 -8.99
C GLY A 136 1.41 -23.16 -9.34
N LYS A 137 0.42 -22.45 -8.79
CA LYS A 137 -1.00 -22.65 -9.09
C LYS A 137 -1.55 -21.50 -9.94
N PRO A 138 -2.65 -21.72 -10.68
CA PRO A 138 -3.40 -20.63 -11.30
C PRO A 138 -4.06 -19.73 -10.25
N TRP A 139 -4.47 -18.54 -10.66
CA TRP A 139 -5.34 -17.67 -9.85
C TRP A 139 -6.75 -18.27 -9.77
N VAL A 140 -7.38 -18.14 -8.60
CA VAL A 140 -8.79 -18.44 -8.39
C VAL A 140 -9.52 -17.22 -7.84
N ALA A 141 -10.75 -17.04 -8.28
CA ALA A 141 -11.68 -16.02 -7.82
C ALA A 141 -12.70 -16.65 -6.88
N ILE A 142 -12.90 -16.04 -5.71
CA ILE A 142 -13.75 -16.58 -4.66
C ILE A 142 -14.73 -15.49 -4.22
N VAL A 143 -16.01 -15.81 -4.27
CA VAL A 143 -17.13 -14.92 -3.93
C VAL A 143 -18.16 -15.72 -3.14
N ARG A 144 -18.93 -15.06 -2.25
CA ARG A 144 -20.07 -15.72 -1.61
C ARG A 144 -21.14 -15.98 -2.67
N LEU A 145 -21.88 -17.06 -2.50
CA LEU A 145 -22.93 -17.42 -3.45
C LEU A 145 -23.99 -16.31 -3.58
N ASP A 146 -24.35 -15.66 -2.47
CA ASP A 146 -25.33 -14.57 -2.45
C ASP A 146 -24.86 -13.30 -3.20
N ASP A 147 -23.55 -13.09 -3.28
CA ASP A 147 -22.95 -11.95 -3.97
C ASP A 147 -22.74 -12.23 -5.48
N LEU A 148 -22.84 -13.51 -5.89
CA LEU A 148 -22.52 -13.95 -7.25
C LEU A 148 -23.36 -13.25 -8.34
N PRO A 149 -24.69 -13.08 -8.22
CA PRO A 149 -25.47 -12.40 -9.25
C PRO A 149 -25.00 -10.96 -9.49
N GLN A 150 -24.73 -10.23 -8.41
CA GLN A 150 -24.24 -8.85 -8.50
C GLN A 150 -22.84 -8.81 -9.11
N LEU A 151 -21.95 -9.75 -8.75
CA LEU A 151 -20.63 -9.87 -9.36
C LEU A 151 -20.74 -10.03 -10.88
N VAL A 152 -21.59 -10.96 -11.35
CA VAL A 152 -21.77 -11.23 -12.78
C VAL A 152 -22.19 -9.98 -13.54
N VAL A 153 -23.12 -9.19 -12.98
CA VAL A 153 -23.54 -7.92 -13.59
C VAL A 153 -22.36 -6.95 -13.73
N GLN A 154 -21.58 -6.74 -12.66
CA GLN A 154 -20.44 -5.82 -12.70
C GLN A 154 -19.36 -6.28 -13.69
N LEU A 155 -19.07 -7.58 -13.75
CA LEU A 155 -18.09 -8.13 -14.70
C LEU A 155 -18.56 -7.98 -16.14
N TYR A 156 -19.85 -8.18 -16.42
CA TYR A 156 -20.41 -7.99 -17.75
C TYR A 156 -20.31 -6.53 -18.21
N LEU A 157 -20.69 -5.58 -17.34
CA LEU A 157 -20.58 -4.15 -17.64
C LEU A 157 -19.13 -3.75 -17.92
N ALA A 158 -18.17 -4.25 -17.12
CA ALA A 158 -16.76 -3.97 -17.33
C ALA A 158 -16.23 -4.50 -18.68
N LEU A 159 -16.70 -5.67 -19.13
CA LEU A 159 -16.37 -6.20 -20.46
C LEU A 159 -16.98 -5.36 -21.59
N ALA A 160 -18.24 -4.94 -21.43
CA ALA A 160 -18.95 -4.15 -22.45
C ALA A 160 -18.32 -2.76 -22.66
N GLU A 161 -17.75 -2.18 -21.60
CA GLU A 161 -17.05 -0.88 -21.67
C GLU A 161 -15.65 -0.97 -22.29
N ASN A 162 -15.04 -2.17 -22.35
CA ASN A 162 -13.68 -2.39 -22.85
C ASN A 162 -13.66 -3.52 -23.90
N PRO A 163 -14.21 -3.28 -25.10
CA PRO A 163 -14.32 -4.29 -26.16
C PRO A 163 -12.98 -4.73 -26.76
#